data_AF-A0A930XFI9-F1
#
_entry.id   AF-A0A930XFI9-F1
#
_cell.length_a   1.000
_cell.length_b   1.000
_cell.length_c   1.000
_cell.angle_alpha   90.00
_cell.angle_beta   90.00
_cell.angle_gamma   90.00
#
_symmetry.space_group_name_H-M   'P 1'
#
loop_
_entity.id
_entity.type
_entity.pdbx_description
1 polymer ?
#
loop_
_entity_poly.entity_id
_entity_poly.type
_entity_poly.pdbx_seq_one_letter_code
_entity_poly.pdbx_strand_id
1 'polypeptide(L)'
;MDSAQAYQKCLKRLTWATESLKLDISQPQLEQIADLIVQPMTGPWRFFHTPQHIFEVGGSKDPIEVIAALFHDLVYVQVDWSINFNVGYYISPFAKEINGRLTIRSQSDLPVDTTFAIVANVFGFIPGQVLNPYAGQNEFLSALVAAKVLEPFVKAPLLMQIVACIEATIPFRSPCEKGLTVSEQLLQRLQSTNEKFNLLITDAELCETVKRGVRVANRDVCSFAHPSAARFLANTWNLLPETNHNLSTSGAYTVADYRLAIQKMENFMASLKPEVVFRSFQGEPNCHTYKILEYYLRRNIEIAQLYLKSKLVTIALIEAISFAIGLDIPLVIMMGEVPLRGFTFMRLEHFLPEVINPYEPQTLTEKEVWNILKFGRAKSNYSDLQHSPIATFIVKSIGFDAVQKQCELAKQFFLGNISSEEFICSFDNCVPEKIIDALQALFESRKIAVSHCYKFTSNHHNQHQLHD
;
A
#
# COMPACT_ATOMS: atom_id res chain seq x y z
N MET A 1 14.30 4.49 -6.73
CA MET A 1 15.30 3.93 -7.67
C MET A 1 15.04 4.60 -9.01
N ASP A 2 16.08 5.04 -9.72
CA ASP A 2 15.89 5.60 -11.07
C ASP A 2 15.51 4.48 -12.07
N SER A 3 14.75 4.82 -13.11
CA SER A 3 14.21 3.87 -14.09
C SER A 3 15.33 3.08 -14.79
N ALA A 4 16.45 3.73 -15.13
CA ALA A 4 17.60 3.06 -15.72
C ALA A 4 18.23 1.99 -14.78
N GLN A 5 18.30 2.28 -13.48
CA GLN A 5 18.80 1.33 -12.50
C GLN A 5 17.83 0.15 -12.29
N ALA A 6 16.53 0.44 -12.30
CA ALA A 6 15.49 -0.59 -12.21
C ALA A 6 15.56 -1.54 -13.41
N TYR A 7 15.67 -1.00 -14.63
CA TYR A 7 15.84 -1.76 -15.86
C TYR A 7 17.05 -2.69 -15.79
N GLN A 8 18.24 -2.16 -15.48
CA GLN A 8 19.47 -2.95 -15.43
C GLN A 8 19.39 -4.08 -14.38
N LYS A 9 18.80 -3.80 -13.22
CA LYS A 9 18.62 -4.80 -12.16
C LYS A 9 17.59 -5.85 -12.55
N CYS A 10 16.51 -5.47 -13.23
CA CYS A 10 15.50 -6.39 -13.76
C CYS A 10 16.12 -7.32 -14.80
N LEU A 11 16.81 -6.76 -15.80
CA LEU A 11 17.49 -7.51 -16.86
C LEU A 11 18.48 -8.53 -16.25
N LYS A 12 19.33 -8.10 -15.32
CA LYS A 12 20.29 -9.00 -14.65
C LYS A 12 19.60 -10.18 -13.95
N ARG A 13 18.48 -9.92 -13.25
CA ARG A 13 17.72 -10.98 -12.55
C ARG A 13 17.05 -11.92 -13.54
N LEU A 14 16.49 -11.37 -14.61
CA LEU A 14 15.84 -12.14 -15.67
C LEU A 14 16.86 -13.05 -16.35
N THR A 15 17.99 -12.51 -16.81
CA THR A 15 19.11 -13.27 -17.43
C THR A 15 19.56 -14.40 -16.52
N TRP A 16 19.85 -14.12 -15.25
CA TRP A 16 20.28 -15.16 -14.30
C TRP A 16 19.22 -16.27 -14.14
N ALA A 17 17.95 -15.91 -14.03
CA ALA A 17 16.89 -16.89 -13.83
C ALA A 17 16.67 -17.76 -15.07
N THR A 18 16.67 -17.15 -16.27
CA THR A 18 16.48 -17.86 -17.53
C THR A 18 17.66 -18.76 -17.86
N GLU A 19 18.90 -18.33 -17.61
CA GLU A 19 20.11 -19.16 -17.73
C GLU A 19 20.09 -20.33 -16.75
N SER A 20 19.69 -20.10 -15.50
CA SER A 20 19.58 -21.15 -14.48
C SER A 20 18.54 -22.21 -14.84
N LEU A 21 17.48 -21.81 -15.55
CA LEU A 21 16.46 -22.70 -16.10
C LEU A 21 16.81 -23.29 -17.47
N LYS A 22 17.98 -22.94 -18.02
CA LYS A 22 18.45 -23.37 -19.35
C LYS A 22 17.45 -23.04 -20.47
N LEU A 23 16.83 -21.87 -20.38
CA LEU A 23 15.92 -21.36 -21.41
C LEU A 23 16.73 -20.70 -22.52
N ASP A 24 16.37 -20.97 -23.77
CA ASP A 24 16.98 -20.36 -24.94
C ASP A 24 16.25 -19.05 -25.28
N ILE A 25 16.72 -17.96 -24.68
CA ILE A 25 16.17 -16.61 -24.89
C ILE A 25 17.33 -15.69 -25.26
N SER A 26 17.22 -15.04 -26.42
CA SER A 26 18.27 -14.13 -26.88
C SER A 26 18.31 -12.86 -26.01
N GLN A 27 19.50 -12.25 -25.90
CA GLN A 27 19.69 -11.01 -25.16
C GLN A 27 18.70 -9.89 -25.56
N PRO A 28 18.42 -9.63 -26.86
CA PRO A 28 17.42 -8.63 -27.25
C PRO A 28 15.99 -8.94 -26.77
N GLN A 29 15.61 -10.21 -26.68
CA GLN A 29 14.31 -10.60 -26.14
C GLN A 29 14.24 -10.38 -24.63
N LEU A 30 15.32 -10.69 -23.89
CA LEU A 30 15.39 -10.41 -22.45
C LEU A 30 15.30 -8.90 -22.16
N GLU A 31 15.93 -8.07 -22.99
CA GLU A 31 15.85 -6.61 -22.90
C GLU A 31 14.41 -6.10 -23.10
N GLN A 32 13.70 -6.62 -24.10
CA GLN A 32 12.29 -6.30 -24.33
C GLN A 32 11.39 -6.72 -23.15
N ILE A 33 11.63 -7.91 -22.59
CA ILE A 33 10.87 -8.40 -21.43
C ILE A 33 11.16 -7.54 -20.20
N ALA A 34 12.41 -7.17 -19.96
CA ALA A 34 12.79 -6.30 -18.84
C ALA A 34 12.15 -4.92 -18.93
N ASP A 35 12.07 -4.33 -20.13
CA ASP A 35 11.38 -3.05 -20.36
C ASP A 35 9.88 -3.17 -20.10
N LEU A 36 9.24 -4.23 -20.62
CA LEU A 36 7.83 -4.53 -20.39
C LEU A 36 7.50 -4.64 -18.89
N ILE A 37 8.40 -5.21 -18.08
CA ILE A 37 8.23 -5.35 -16.63
C ILE A 37 8.39 -4.02 -15.91
N VAL A 38 9.44 -3.27 -16.21
CA VAL A 38 9.80 -2.07 -15.43
C VAL A 38 8.88 -0.90 -15.75
N GLN A 39 8.47 -0.73 -17.01
CA GLN A 39 7.70 0.43 -17.45
C GLN A 39 6.40 0.63 -16.64
N PRO A 40 5.51 -0.37 -16.47
CA PRO A 40 4.27 -0.20 -15.69
C PRO A 40 4.53 0.11 -14.21
N MET A 41 5.62 -0.43 -13.64
CA MET A 41 5.95 -0.28 -12.21
C MET A 41 6.60 1.07 -11.86
N THR A 42 6.93 1.89 -12.86
CA THR A 42 7.49 3.24 -12.68
C THR A 42 6.45 4.35 -12.82
N GLY A 43 5.16 3.99 -12.88
CA GLY A 43 4.06 4.94 -12.91
C GLY A 43 4.01 5.87 -11.69
N PRO A 44 3.38 7.05 -11.81
CA PRO A 44 3.39 8.10 -10.78
C PRO A 44 2.69 7.68 -9.48
N TRP A 45 1.85 6.64 -9.54
CA TRP A 45 1.10 6.13 -8.42
C TRP A 45 1.74 4.94 -7.72
N ARG A 46 2.83 4.36 -8.23
CA ARG A 46 3.50 3.20 -7.62
C ARG A 46 4.51 3.63 -6.56
N PHE A 47 4.16 3.51 -5.28
CA PHE A 47 4.99 3.91 -4.14
C PHE A 47 5.49 2.71 -3.32
N PHE A 48 4.67 1.66 -3.19
CA PHE A 48 4.95 0.37 -2.59
C PHE A 48 5.26 -0.67 -3.68
N HIS A 49 4.34 -0.86 -4.64
CA HIS A 49 4.42 -1.86 -5.71
C HIS A 49 5.36 -1.38 -6.82
N THR A 50 6.66 -1.33 -6.50
CA THR A 50 7.73 -0.72 -7.31
C THR A 50 8.72 -1.78 -7.84
N PRO A 51 9.65 -1.44 -8.76
CA PRO A 51 10.70 -2.37 -9.18
C PRO A 51 11.53 -2.89 -8.01
N GLN A 52 11.80 -2.06 -7.00
CA GLN A 52 12.57 -2.51 -5.83
C GLN A 52 11.81 -3.58 -5.03
N HIS A 53 10.48 -3.46 -4.92
CA HIS A 53 9.64 -4.44 -4.24
C HIS A 53 9.72 -5.81 -4.93
N ILE A 54 9.49 -5.90 -6.25
CA ILE A 54 9.56 -7.19 -6.97
C ILE A 54 10.94 -7.86 -6.86
N PHE A 55 12.01 -7.07 -6.73
CA PHE A 55 13.36 -7.59 -6.53
C PHE A 55 13.58 -8.18 -5.13
N GLU A 56 12.90 -7.66 -4.11
CA GLU A 56 12.92 -8.20 -2.75
C GLU A 56 12.10 -9.48 -2.67
N VAL A 57 10.90 -9.47 -3.28
CA VAL A 57 10.00 -10.63 -3.36
C VAL A 57 10.69 -11.82 -4.04
N GLY A 58 11.38 -11.60 -5.17
CA GLY A 58 12.03 -12.67 -5.93
C GLY A 58 13.16 -13.38 -5.20
N GLY A 59 13.75 -12.78 -4.16
CA GLY A 59 14.90 -13.36 -3.47
C GLY A 59 16.10 -13.53 -4.40
N SER A 60 16.87 -14.61 -4.26
CA SER A 60 18.10 -14.82 -5.07
C SER A 60 18.51 -16.28 -5.27
N LYS A 61 17.64 -17.25 -4.93
CA LYS A 61 18.02 -18.66 -4.86
C LYS A 61 17.33 -19.54 -5.90
N ASP A 62 16.03 -19.36 -6.09
CA ASP A 62 15.23 -20.18 -7.01
C ASP A 62 14.81 -19.34 -8.24
N PRO A 63 15.11 -19.78 -9.46
CA PRO A 63 14.82 -19.01 -10.67
C PRO A 63 13.31 -18.91 -10.99
N ILE A 64 12.49 -19.89 -10.58
CA ILE A 64 11.03 -19.84 -10.76
C ILE A 64 10.44 -18.74 -9.88
N GLU A 65 10.90 -18.68 -8.62
CA GLU A 65 10.48 -17.65 -7.67
C GLU A 65 10.88 -16.25 -8.14
N VAL A 66 12.08 -16.10 -8.71
CA VAL A 66 12.54 -14.83 -9.28
C VAL A 66 11.65 -14.42 -10.45
N ILE A 67 11.41 -15.30 -11.42
CA ILE A 67 10.57 -14.96 -12.57
C ILE A 67 9.15 -14.61 -12.12
N ALA A 68 8.53 -15.41 -11.25
CA ALA A 68 7.19 -15.13 -10.73
C ALA A 68 7.11 -13.75 -10.07
N ALA A 69 8.08 -13.43 -9.20
CA ALA A 69 8.11 -12.14 -8.52
C ALA A 69 8.28 -10.96 -9.48
N LEU A 70 9.08 -11.09 -10.54
CA LEU A 70 9.24 -10.03 -11.54
C LEU A 70 7.92 -9.66 -12.22
N PHE A 71 6.96 -10.58 -12.31
CA PHE A 71 5.68 -10.35 -12.99
C PHE A 71 4.49 -10.10 -12.06
N HIS A 72 4.50 -10.57 -10.81
CA HIS A 72 3.26 -10.67 -10.02
C HIS A 72 2.45 -9.37 -9.87
N ASP A 73 3.13 -8.22 -9.80
CA ASP A 73 2.54 -6.87 -9.67
C ASP A 73 2.50 -6.06 -10.97
N LEU A 74 2.77 -6.70 -12.11
CA LEU A 74 2.88 -6.02 -13.40
C LEU A 74 1.60 -5.26 -13.77
N VAL A 75 0.44 -5.84 -13.46
CA VAL A 75 -0.88 -5.24 -13.67
C VAL A 75 -1.49 -4.91 -12.33
N TYR A 76 -1.81 -3.63 -12.08
CA TYR A 76 -2.43 -3.20 -10.82
C TYR A 76 -3.45 -2.08 -11.06
N VAL A 77 -4.60 -2.48 -11.62
CA VAL A 77 -5.58 -1.56 -12.22
C VAL A 77 -6.14 -0.54 -11.23
N GLN A 78 -6.30 -0.92 -9.96
CA GLN A 78 -6.87 -0.05 -8.93
C GLN A 78 -5.91 1.07 -8.51
N VAL A 79 -4.60 0.85 -8.71
CA VAL A 79 -3.58 1.88 -8.47
C VAL A 79 -3.27 2.67 -9.73
N ASP A 80 -3.18 2.00 -10.89
CA ASP A 80 -2.80 2.67 -12.13
C ASP A 80 -3.99 3.32 -12.87
N TRP A 81 -5.22 3.03 -12.44
CA TRP A 81 -6.50 3.40 -13.09
C TRP A 81 -6.63 2.96 -14.56
N SER A 82 -5.70 2.15 -15.04
CA SER A 82 -5.60 1.70 -16.41
C SER A 82 -4.72 0.45 -16.49
N ILE A 83 -4.72 -0.18 -17.65
CA ILE A 83 -3.73 -1.20 -18.01
C ILE A 83 -2.73 -0.54 -18.95
N ASN A 84 -1.43 -0.68 -18.69
CA ASN A 84 -0.39 -0.18 -19.58
C ASN A 84 -0.62 -0.73 -21.00
N PHE A 85 -0.51 0.13 -22.01
CA PHE A 85 -0.81 -0.20 -23.40
C PHE A 85 -0.03 -1.43 -23.92
N ASN A 86 1.27 -1.52 -23.60
CA ASN A 86 2.13 -2.62 -24.02
C ASN A 86 1.76 -3.95 -23.36
N VAL A 87 1.14 -3.88 -22.18
CA VAL A 87 0.63 -5.04 -21.45
C VAL A 87 -0.77 -5.43 -21.94
N GLY A 88 -1.59 -4.45 -22.36
CA GLY A 88 -2.97 -4.64 -22.80
C GLY A 88 -3.13 -5.60 -23.99
N TYR A 89 -2.11 -5.70 -24.86
CA TYR A 89 -2.09 -6.66 -25.97
C TYR A 89 -2.23 -8.11 -25.49
N TYR A 90 -1.64 -8.47 -24.35
CA TYR A 90 -1.70 -9.83 -23.80
C TYR A 90 -3.01 -10.14 -23.06
N ILE A 91 -3.77 -9.10 -22.69
CA ILE A 91 -4.97 -9.22 -21.84
C ILE A 91 -6.26 -9.11 -22.67
N SER A 92 -6.31 -8.16 -23.59
CA SER A 92 -7.53 -7.84 -24.36
C SER A 92 -8.14 -9.01 -25.15
N PRO A 93 -7.39 -10.04 -25.62
CA PRO A 93 -7.98 -11.23 -26.23
C PRO A 93 -8.81 -12.07 -25.25
N PHE A 94 -8.59 -11.93 -23.94
CA PHE A 94 -9.15 -12.83 -22.92
C PHE A 94 -10.08 -12.14 -21.92
N ALA A 95 -9.91 -10.84 -21.72
CA ALA A 95 -10.75 -10.03 -20.84
C ALA A 95 -11.34 -8.82 -21.56
N LYS A 96 -12.49 -8.36 -21.08
CA LYS A 96 -13.16 -7.14 -21.52
C LYS A 96 -13.70 -6.36 -20.34
N GLU A 97 -13.86 -5.05 -20.49
CA GLU A 97 -14.52 -4.22 -19.50
C GLU A 97 -16.02 -4.15 -19.79
N ILE A 98 -16.84 -4.36 -18.77
CA ILE A 98 -18.29 -4.23 -18.81
C ILE A 98 -18.71 -3.42 -17.59
N ASN A 99 -19.32 -2.24 -17.81
CA ASN A 99 -19.80 -1.35 -16.75
C ASN A 99 -18.71 -1.03 -15.68
N GLY A 100 -17.50 -0.70 -16.11
CA GLY A 100 -16.40 -0.39 -15.19
C GLY A 100 -15.75 -1.60 -14.52
N ARG A 101 -16.11 -2.84 -14.92
CA ARG A 101 -15.58 -4.07 -14.32
C ARG A 101 -14.94 -4.96 -15.37
N LEU A 102 -13.73 -5.45 -15.07
CA LEU A 102 -13.06 -6.43 -15.91
C LEU A 102 -13.76 -7.79 -15.77
N THR A 103 -14.01 -8.42 -16.91
CA THR A 103 -14.72 -9.69 -17.01
C THR A 103 -13.96 -10.58 -18.00
N ILE A 104 -13.72 -11.83 -17.62
CA ILE A 104 -13.19 -12.83 -18.55
C ILE A 104 -14.22 -13.03 -19.65
N ARG A 105 -13.78 -13.04 -20.91
CA ARG A 105 -14.68 -13.24 -22.05
C ARG A 105 -15.46 -14.54 -21.93
N SER A 106 -16.67 -14.58 -22.50
CA SER A 106 -17.49 -15.79 -22.54
C SER A 106 -16.80 -16.87 -23.38
N GLN A 107 -17.19 -18.12 -23.19
CA GLN A 107 -16.61 -19.25 -23.91
C GLN A 107 -16.68 -19.11 -25.45
N SER A 108 -17.73 -18.45 -25.97
CA SER A 108 -17.91 -18.16 -27.40
C SER A 108 -16.92 -17.13 -27.96
N ASP A 109 -16.43 -16.24 -27.10
CA ASP A 109 -15.64 -15.07 -27.48
C ASP A 109 -14.14 -15.30 -27.19
N LEU A 110 -13.79 -16.39 -26.50
CA LEU A 110 -12.43 -16.73 -26.14
C LEU A 110 -11.73 -17.44 -27.30
N PRO A 111 -10.48 -17.06 -27.62
CA PRO A 111 -9.67 -17.85 -28.55
C PRO A 111 -9.33 -19.21 -27.94
N VAL A 112 -9.10 -20.20 -28.80
CA VAL A 112 -8.56 -21.50 -28.37
C VAL A 112 -7.10 -21.30 -28.01
N ASP A 113 -6.82 -21.23 -26.71
CA ASP A 113 -5.48 -20.93 -26.19
C ASP A 113 -5.19 -21.78 -24.95
N THR A 114 -4.26 -22.73 -25.09
CA THR A 114 -3.89 -23.67 -24.02
C THR A 114 -3.24 -22.96 -22.84
N THR A 115 -2.42 -21.94 -23.10
CA THR A 115 -1.71 -21.18 -22.06
C THR A 115 -2.69 -20.41 -21.18
N PHE A 116 -3.66 -19.71 -21.80
CA PHE A 116 -4.76 -19.09 -21.07
C PHE A 116 -5.55 -20.11 -20.26
N ALA A 117 -5.88 -21.26 -20.84
CA ALA A 117 -6.65 -22.29 -20.15
C ALA A 117 -5.90 -22.89 -18.94
N ILE A 118 -4.57 -23.00 -19.00
CA ILE A 118 -3.72 -23.35 -17.85
C ILE A 118 -3.80 -22.27 -16.78
N VAL A 119 -3.58 -21.00 -17.15
CA VAL A 119 -3.63 -19.86 -16.20
C VAL A 119 -4.99 -19.79 -15.50
N ALA A 120 -6.08 -19.86 -16.26
CA ALA A 120 -7.44 -19.84 -15.72
C ALA A 120 -7.69 -21.00 -14.74
N ASN A 121 -7.26 -22.23 -15.06
CA ASN A 121 -7.43 -23.36 -14.15
C ASN A 121 -6.59 -23.23 -12.87
N VAL A 122 -5.35 -22.72 -12.96
CA VAL A 122 -4.48 -22.50 -11.78
C VAL A 122 -5.09 -21.48 -10.82
N PHE A 123 -5.73 -20.42 -11.35
CA PHE A 123 -6.46 -19.43 -10.55
C PHE A 123 -7.86 -19.89 -10.13
N GLY A 124 -8.39 -20.95 -10.75
CA GLY A 124 -9.76 -21.41 -10.54
C GLY A 124 -10.81 -20.46 -11.13
N PHE A 125 -10.43 -19.69 -12.15
CA PHE A 125 -11.33 -18.75 -12.83
C PHE A 125 -12.00 -19.37 -14.04
N ILE A 126 -13.20 -18.92 -14.35
CA ILE A 126 -14.02 -19.46 -15.44
C ILE A 126 -14.39 -18.39 -16.48
N PRO A 127 -14.63 -18.76 -17.75
CA PRO A 127 -15.15 -17.85 -18.77
C PRO A 127 -16.43 -17.12 -18.31
N GLY A 128 -16.53 -15.83 -18.65
CA GLY A 128 -17.65 -14.99 -18.24
C GLY A 128 -17.59 -14.47 -16.79
N GLN A 129 -16.60 -14.89 -15.99
CA GLN A 129 -16.46 -14.43 -14.61
C GLN A 129 -16.05 -12.96 -14.54
N VAL A 130 -16.75 -12.18 -13.71
CA VAL A 130 -16.33 -10.83 -13.33
C VAL A 130 -15.13 -10.93 -12.38
N LEU A 131 -14.04 -10.26 -12.73
CA LEU A 131 -12.84 -10.22 -11.91
C LEU A 131 -13.06 -9.27 -10.73
N ASN A 132 -12.64 -9.71 -9.54
CA ASN A 132 -12.75 -8.95 -8.31
C ASN A 132 -11.36 -8.50 -7.85
N PRO A 133 -11.13 -7.18 -7.66
CA PRO A 133 -9.90 -6.64 -7.08
C PRO A 133 -9.42 -7.35 -5.82
N TYR A 134 -10.33 -7.79 -4.96
CA TYR A 134 -10.03 -8.44 -3.68
C TYR A 134 -9.91 -9.97 -3.77
N ALA A 135 -10.06 -10.55 -4.96
CA ALA A 135 -10.02 -12.00 -5.18
C ALA A 135 -9.01 -12.40 -6.27
N GLY A 136 -7.93 -11.65 -6.43
CA GLY A 136 -6.81 -12.02 -7.30
C GLY A 136 -6.88 -11.51 -8.74
N GLN A 137 -7.66 -10.46 -9.01
CA GLN A 137 -7.75 -9.87 -10.35
C GLN A 137 -6.37 -9.48 -10.90
N ASN A 138 -5.56 -8.80 -10.10
CA ASN A 138 -4.31 -8.22 -10.56
C ASN A 138 -3.28 -9.31 -10.82
N GLU A 139 -3.15 -10.23 -9.87
CA GLU A 139 -2.27 -11.40 -9.95
C GLU A 139 -2.63 -12.29 -11.13
N PHE A 140 -3.93 -12.46 -11.42
CA PHE A 140 -4.38 -13.21 -12.60
C PHE A 140 -3.96 -12.54 -13.90
N LEU A 141 -4.17 -11.22 -14.02
CA LEU A 141 -3.79 -10.48 -15.22
C LEU A 141 -2.27 -10.44 -15.39
N SER A 142 -1.52 -10.23 -14.30
CA SER A 142 -0.05 -10.33 -14.25
C SER A 142 0.46 -11.71 -14.67
N ALA A 143 -0.15 -12.79 -14.15
CA ALA A 143 0.20 -14.16 -14.49
C ALA A 143 -0.11 -14.50 -15.95
N LEU A 144 -1.21 -13.99 -16.49
CA LEU A 144 -1.56 -14.14 -17.90
C LEU A 144 -0.50 -13.48 -18.79
N VAL A 145 -0.10 -12.25 -18.46
CA VAL A 145 0.97 -11.56 -19.20
C VAL A 145 2.28 -12.34 -19.10
N ALA A 146 2.68 -12.76 -17.89
CA ALA A 146 3.88 -13.58 -17.68
C ALA A 146 3.86 -14.84 -18.56
N ALA A 147 2.74 -15.56 -18.56
CA ALA A 147 2.59 -16.79 -19.30
C ALA A 147 2.67 -16.56 -20.81
N LYS A 148 1.99 -15.53 -21.35
CA LYS A 148 2.00 -15.23 -22.79
C LYS A 148 3.34 -14.67 -23.28
N VAL A 149 4.05 -13.91 -22.44
CA VAL A 149 5.40 -13.40 -22.77
C VAL A 149 6.42 -14.53 -22.80
N LEU A 150 6.31 -15.50 -21.89
CA LEU A 150 7.26 -16.61 -21.76
C LEU A 150 6.92 -17.83 -22.62
N GLU A 151 5.69 -17.93 -23.11
CA GLU A 151 5.19 -19.04 -23.95
C GLU A 151 6.11 -19.46 -25.10
N PRO A 152 6.78 -18.54 -25.85
CA PRO A 152 7.69 -18.94 -26.92
C PRO A 152 8.94 -19.69 -26.45
N PHE A 153 9.29 -19.58 -25.16
CA PHE A 153 10.56 -20.03 -24.60
C PHE A 153 10.41 -21.12 -23.55
N VAL A 154 9.23 -21.21 -22.92
CA VAL A 154 8.99 -22.02 -21.73
C VAL A 154 7.90 -23.04 -22.00
N LYS A 155 8.19 -24.31 -21.68
CA LYS A 155 7.20 -25.38 -21.81
C LYS A 155 6.10 -25.26 -20.75
N ALA A 156 4.90 -25.74 -21.09
CA ALA A 156 3.72 -25.70 -20.23
C ALA A 156 3.93 -26.16 -18.77
N PRO A 157 4.71 -27.23 -18.47
CA PRO A 157 4.98 -27.61 -17.09
C PRO A 157 5.64 -26.51 -16.26
N LEU A 158 6.66 -25.84 -16.82
CA LEU A 158 7.38 -24.77 -16.13
C LEU A 158 6.56 -23.48 -16.06
N LEU A 159 5.79 -23.17 -17.11
CA LEU A 159 4.82 -22.07 -17.09
C LEU A 159 3.81 -22.22 -15.95
N MET A 160 3.24 -23.42 -15.76
CA MET A 160 2.30 -23.69 -14.67
C MET A 160 2.93 -23.42 -13.30
N GLN A 161 4.22 -23.75 -13.11
CA GLN A 161 4.92 -23.49 -11.84
C GLN A 161 5.11 -21.99 -11.57
N ILE A 162 5.47 -21.22 -12.59
CA ILE A 162 5.60 -19.75 -12.50
C ILE A 162 4.25 -19.13 -12.16
N VAL A 163 3.19 -19.52 -12.89
CA VAL A 163 1.81 -19.04 -12.69
C VAL A 163 1.31 -19.38 -11.29
N ALA A 164 1.60 -20.58 -10.78
CA ALA A 164 1.24 -20.98 -9.42
C ALA A 164 1.91 -20.11 -8.35
N CYS A 165 3.16 -19.69 -8.56
CA CYS A 165 3.85 -18.79 -7.65
C CYS A 165 3.26 -17.39 -7.66
N ILE A 166 2.77 -16.90 -8.80
CA ILE A 166 2.04 -15.62 -8.90
C ILE A 166 0.65 -15.73 -8.26
N GLU A 167 -0.10 -16.81 -8.49
CA GLU A 167 -1.38 -17.05 -7.82
C GLU A 167 -1.21 -17.05 -6.29
N ALA A 168 -0.08 -17.57 -5.81
CA ALA A 168 0.21 -17.59 -4.40
C ALA A 168 0.36 -16.18 -3.79
N THR A 169 0.61 -15.11 -4.54
CA THR A 169 0.74 -13.76 -3.96
C THR A 169 -0.60 -13.12 -3.60
N ILE A 170 -1.75 -13.66 -4.05
CA ILE A 170 -3.07 -13.08 -3.72
C ILE A 170 -3.27 -13.03 -2.19
N PRO A 171 -3.28 -11.86 -1.55
CA PRO A 171 -3.13 -11.77 -0.10
C PRO A 171 -4.46 -12.02 0.65
N PHE A 172 -4.35 -12.33 1.94
CA PHE A 172 -5.44 -12.30 2.93
C PHE A 172 -6.68 -13.18 2.66
N ARG A 173 -6.54 -14.20 1.81
CA ARG A 173 -7.63 -15.15 1.53
C ARG A 173 -7.86 -16.10 2.70
N SER A 174 -9.12 -16.22 3.10
CA SER A 174 -9.54 -17.19 4.12
C SER A 174 -9.51 -18.63 3.55
N PRO A 175 -9.39 -19.65 4.42
CA PRO A 175 -9.66 -21.03 4.03
C PRO A 175 -11.04 -21.19 3.40
N CYS A 176 -11.22 -22.19 2.53
CA CYS A 176 -12.53 -22.46 1.96
C CYS A 176 -13.49 -23.04 3.02
N GLU A 177 -14.78 -23.14 2.68
CA GLU A 177 -15.82 -23.70 3.55
C GLU A 177 -15.50 -25.13 4.03
N LYS A 178 -14.73 -25.89 3.24
CA LYS A 178 -14.27 -27.25 3.60
C LYS A 178 -13.05 -27.26 4.54
N GLY A 179 -12.59 -26.09 4.99
CA GLY A 179 -11.43 -25.93 5.87
C GLY A 179 -10.06 -26.01 5.17
N LEU A 180 -10.01 -26.17 3.84
CA LEU A 180 -8.73 -26.23 3.11
C LEU A 180 -8.08 -24.86 3.07
N THR A 181 -6.79 -24.82 3.41
CA THR A 181 -5.95 -23.64 3.25
C THR A 181 -5.82 -23.26 1.78
N VAL A 182 -5.42 -22.01 1.54
CA VAL A 182 -5.19 -21.49 0.18
C VAL A 182 -4.13 -22.29 -0.58
N SER A 183 -3.09 -22.77 0.12
CA SER A 183 -2.02 -23.58 -0.46
C SER A 183 -2.49 -24.99 -0.84
N GLU A 184 -3.37 -25.61 -0.04
CA GLU A 184 -3.97 -26.90 -0.38
C GLU A 184 -4.95 -26.80 -1.55
N GLN A 185 -5.71 -25.71 -1.60
CA GLN A 185 -6.58 -25.44 -2.75
C GLN A 185 -5.77 -25.22 -4.03
N LEU A 186 -4.64 -24.51 -3.95
CA LEU A 186 -3.72 -24.38 -5.08
C LEU A 186 -3.20 -25.75 -5.51
N LEU A 187 -2.77 -26.61 -4.59
CA LEU A 187 -2.32 -27.97 -4.93
C LEU A 187 -3.39 -28.75 -5.71
N GLN A 188 -4.65 -28.74 -5.27
CA GLN A 188 -5.75 -29.42 -5.95
C GLN A 188 -5.97 -28.90 -7.38
N ARG A 189 -5.87 -27.58 -7.57
CA ARG A 189 -5.97 -26.97 -8.90
C ARG A 189 -4.77 -27.34 -9.78
N LEU A 190 -3.57 -27.42 -9.22
CA LEU A 190 -2.38 -27.87 -9.95
C LEU A 190 -2.47 -29.34 -10.36
N GLN A 191 -2.95 -30.22 -9.49
CA GLN A 191 -3.19 -31.64 -9.82
C GLN A 191 -4.22 -31.78 -10.95
N SER A 192 -5.36 -31.10 -10.83
CA SER A 192 -6.41 -31.10 -11.86
C SER A 192 -5.91 -30.54 -13.20
N THR A 193 -5.08 -29.50 -13.16
CA THR A 193 -4.48 -28.88 -14.35
C THR A 193 -3.45 -29.80 -14.99
N ASN A 194 -2.59 -30.42 -14.19
CA ASN A 194 -1.58 -31.39 -14.63
C ASN A 194 -2.21 -32.57 -15.37
N GLU A 195 -3.30 -33.13 -14.84
CA GLU A 195 -4.06 -34.21 -15.46
C GLU A 195 -4.74 -33.74 -16.76
N LYS A 196 -5.50 -32.63 -16.70
CA LYS A 196 -6.29 -32.12 -17.84
C LYS A 196 -5.44 -31.80 -19.07
N PHE A 197 -4.22 -31.29 -18.87
CA PHE A 197 -3.31 -30.93 -19.96
C PHE A 197 -2.17 -31.92 -20.18
N ASN A 198 -2.18 -33.06 -19.47
CA ASN A 198 -1.14 -34.09 -19.55
C ASN A 198 0.28 -33.51 -19.43
N LEU A 199 0.52 -32.69 -18.40
CA LEU A 199 1.80 -31.98 -18.22
C LEU A 199 2.91 -32.88 -17.66
N LEU A 200 2.54 -34.08 -17.17
CA LEU A 200 3.45 -35.10 -16.64
C LEU A 200 4.33 -34.62 -15.48
N ILE A 201 3.85 -33.64 -14.69
CA ILE A 201 4.51 -33.18 -13.47
C ILE A 201 4.20 -34.17 -12.35
N THR A 202 5.22 -34.54 -11.58
CA THR A 202 5.06 -35.48 -10.46
C THR A 202 4.45 -34.80 -9.23
N ASP A 203 3.81 -35.58 -8.34
CA ASP A 203 3.25 -35.04 -7.09
C ASP A 203 4.31 -34.32 -6.22
N ALA A 204 5.55 -34.80 -6.25
CA ALA A 204 6.66 -34.17 -5.53
C ALA A 204 6.98 -32.77 -6.10
N GLU A 205 6.98 -32.63 -7.43
CA GLU A 205 7.19 -31.34 -8.10
C GLU A 205 6.00 -30.38 -7.91
N LEU A 206 4.77 -30.90 -7.88
CA LEU A 206 3.58 -30.10 -7.55
C LEU A 206 3.66 -29.58 -6.11
N CYS A 207 4.03 -30.42 -5.15
CA CYS A 207 4.22 -30.01 -3.76
C CYS A 207 5.35 -28.96 -3.64
N GLU A 208 6.47 -29.14 -4.33
CA GLU A 208 7.55 -28.15 -4.33
C GLU A 208 7.12 -26.83 -4.98
N THR A 209 6.30 -26.88 -6.01
CA THR A 209 5.71 -25.67 -6.64
C THR A 209 4.88 -24.87 -5.63
N VAL A 210 4.06 -25.54 -4.83
CA VAL A 210 3.30 -24.87 -3.76
C VAL A 210 4.21 -24.29 -2.69
N LYS A 211 5.30 -24.98 -2.32
CA LYS A 211 6.31 -24.46 -1.39
C LYS A 211 7.01 -23.21 -1.93
N ARG A 212 7.39 -23.19 -3.21
CA ARG A 212 7.89 -21.98 -3.89
C ARG A 212 6.88 -20.84 -3.79
N GLY A 213 5.61 -21.11 -4.10
CA GLY A 213 4.54 -20.14 -3.98
C GLY A 213 4.40 -19.58 -2.55
N VAL A 214 4.47 -20.43 -1.52
CA VAL A 214 4.47 -19.99 -0.12
C VAL A 214 5.67 -19.08 0.19
N ARG A 215 6.87 -19.42 -0.28
CA ARG A 215 8.06 -18.57 -0.07
C ARG A 215 7.94 -17.21 -0.76
N VAL A 216 7.38 -17.15 -1.96
CA VAL A 216 7.14 -15.90 -2.71
C VAL A 216 6.08 -15.06 -1.99
N ALA A 217 4.92 -15.66 -1.69
CA ALA A 217 3.82 -15.00 -0.98
C ALA A 217 4.25 -14.43 0.37
N ASN A 218 5.01 -15.19 1.17
CA ASN A 218 5.49 -14.71 2.47
C ASN A 218 6.52 -13.59 2.35
N ARG A 219 7.29 -13.53 1.25
CA ARG A 219 8.22 -12.43 0.98
C ARG A 219 7.51 -11.16 0.54
N ASP A 220 6.46 -11.30 -0.28
CA ASP A 220 5.59 -10.20 -0.69
C ASP A 220 5.03 -9.43 0.52
N VAL A 221 4.44 -10.16 1.47
CA VAL A 221 3.89 -9.55 2.70
C VAL A 221 4.88 -9.49 3.88
N CYS A 222 6.19 -9.70 3.67
CA CYS A 222 7.15 -9.84 4.79
C CYS A 222 7.26 -8.60 5.68
N SER A 223 6.92 -7.42 5.13
CA SER A 223 6.94 -6.15 5.86
C SER A 223 6.07 -6.16 7.11
N PHE A 224 4.98 -6.95 7.12
CA PHE A 224 4.10 -7.11 8.28
C PHE A 224 4.79 -7.73 9.50
N ALA A 225 5.82 -8.56 9.29
CA ALA A 225 6.60 -9.17 10.37
C ALA A 225 7.93 -8.44 10.63
N HIS A 226 8.09 -7.20 10.14
CA HIS A 226 9.34 -6.48 10.34
C HIS A 226 9.58 -6.21 11.85
N PRO A 227 10.76 -6.50 12.43
CA PRO A 227 11.00 -6.36 13.88
C PRO A 227 10.84 -4.94 14.42
N SER A 228 11.13 -3.93 13.58
CA SER A 228 10.85 -2.53 13.86
C SER A 228 9.47 -2.13 13.34
N ALA A 229 8.56 -1.80 14.25
CA ALA A 229 7.22 -1.31 13.94
C ALA A 229 7.25 0.02 13.15
N ALA A 230 8.25 0.87 13.39
CA ALA A 230 8.43 2.12 12.64
C ALA A 230 8.73 1.87 11.15
N ARG A 231 9.44 0.78 10.80
CA ARG A 231 9.68 0.36 9.41
C ARG A 231 8.48 -0.34 8.80
N PHE A 232 7.78 -1.17 9.56
CA PHE A 232 6.49 -1.73 9.14
C PHE A 232 5.51 -0.62 8.74
N LEU A 233 5.28 0.36 9.63
CA LEU A 233 4.39 1.48 9.36
C LEU A 233 4.86 2.37 8.21
N ALA A 234 6.18 2.52 7.99
CA ALA A 234 6.69 3.25 6.84
C ALA A 234 6.32 2.57 5.51
N ASN A 235 6.38 1.24 5.46
CA ASN A 235 5.94 0.46 4.31
C ASN A 235 4.42 0.55 4.11
N THR A 236 3.64 0.43 5.19
CA THR A 236 2.19 0.69 5.17
C THR A 236 1.88 2.10 4.65
N TRP A 237 2.68 3.11 5.01
CA TRP A 237 2.47 4.48 4.57
C TRP A 237 2.65 4.68 3.08
N ASN A 238 3.51 3.89 2.43
CA ASN A 238 3.65 3.93 0.97
C ASN A 238 2.36 3.50 0.25
N LEU A 239 1.47 2.74 0.88
CA LEU A 239 0.18 2.35 0.30
C LEU A 239 -0.85 3.49 0.28
N LEU A 240 -0.67 4.54 1.11
CA LEU A 240 -1.63 5.65 1.20
C LEU A 240 -1.77 6.41 -0.12
N PRO A 241 -0.69 6.96 -0.72
CA PRO A 241 -0.80 7.65 -2.01
C PRO A 241 -1.14 6.71 -3.17
N GLU A 242 -0.81 5.41 -3.06
CA GLU A 242 -1.18 4.38 -4.05
C GLU A 242 -2.69 4.16 -4.14
N THR A 243 -3.37 4.13 -3.00
CA THR A 243 -4.81 3.83 -2.90
C THR A 243 -5.67 5.08 -2.76
N ASN A 244 -5.05 6.27 -2.67
CA ASN A 244 -5.71 7.57 -2.55
C ASN A 244 -4.95 8.62 -3.35
N HIS A 245 -5.23 8.72 -4.65
CA HIS A 245 -4.49 9.57 -5.58
C HIS A 245 -4.53 11.06 -5.24
N ASN A 246 -5.53 11.54 -4.49
CA ASN A 246 -5.56 12.92 -4.00
C ASN A 246 -4.31 13.26 -3.17
N LEU A 247 -3.72 12.28 -2.46
CA LEU A 247 -2.53 12.47 -1.63
C LEU A 247 -1.21 12.53 -2.41
N SER A 248 -1.24 12.26 -3.71
CA SER A 248 -0.04 12.17 -4.52
C SER A 248 0.63 13.53 -4.80
N THR A 249 -0.15 14.60 -4.78
CA THR A 249 0.32 15.96 -4.99
C THR A 249 0.43 16.66 -3.65
N SER A 250 1.67 16.85 -3.18
CA SER A 250 1.95 17.53 -1.92
C SER A 250 1.34 18.93 -1.91
N GLY A 251 0.56 19.23 -0.87
CA GLY A 251 -0.06 20.55 -0.65
C GLY A 251 -1.40 20.80 -1.36
N ALA A 252 -1.84 19.88 -2.23
CA ALA A 252 -3.10 20.02 -2.97
C ALA A 252 -4.30 19.32 -2.29
N TYR A 253 -4.05 18.35 -1.40
CA TYR A 253 -5.11 17.58 -0.75
C TYR A 253 -5.74 18.29 0.44
N THR A 254 -7.02 18.01 0.66
CA THR A 254 -7.81 18.65 1.71
C THR A 254 -7.72 17.89 3.03
N VAL A 255 -8.27 18.49 4.10
CA VAL A 255 -8.39 17.81 5.39
C VAL A 255 -9.21 16.52 5.25
N ALA A 256 -10.30 16.56 4.48
CA ALA A 256 -11.17 15.42 4.22
C ALA A 256 -10.47 14.32 3.41
N ASP A 257 -9.68 14.68 2.39
CA ASP A 257 -8.87 13.72 1.63
C ASP A 257 -7.92 12.93 2.53
N TYR A 258 -7.19 13.63 3.41
CA TYR A 258 -6.26 13.00 4.33
C TYR A 258 -7.00 12.11 5.34
N ARG A 259 -8.11 12.59 5.92
CA ARG A 259 -8.92 11.76 6.81
C ARG A 259 -9.39 10.50 6.10
N LEU A 260 -9.98 10.59 4.91
CA LEU A 260 -10.49 9.42 4.18
C LEU A 260 -9.39 8.36 3.99
N ALA A 261 -8.18 8.80 3.64
CA ALA A 261 -7.05 7.90 3.49
C ALA A 261 -6.66 7.20 4.81
N ILE A 262 -6.58 7.95 5.91
CA ILE A 262 -6.28 7.38 7.25
C ILE A 262 -7.41 6.45 7.72
N GLN A 263 -8.67 6.82 7.50
CA GLN A 263 -9.83 6.01 7.86
C GLN A 263 -9.86 4.68 7.09
N LYS A 264 -9.60 4.69 5.78
CA LYS A 264 -9.48 3.46 4.99
C LYS A 264 -8.36 2.56 5.50
N MET A 265 -7.21 3.15 5.85
CA MET A 265 -6.07 2.39 6.39
C MET A 265 -6.35 1.82 7.79
N GLU A 266 -7.04 2.57 8.66
CA GLU A 266 -7.49 2.08 9.96
C GLU A 266 -8.45 0.91 9.81
N ASN A 267 -9.45 1.03 8.93
CA ASN A 267 -10.39 -0.05 8.61
C ASN A 267 -9.68 -1.29 8.06
N PHE A 268 -8.71 -1.11 7.15
CA PHE A 268 -7.91 -2.21 6.62
C PHE A 268 -7.17 -2.94 7.75
N MET A 269 -6.43 -2.22 8.60
CA MET A 269 -5.69 -2.81 9.72
C MET A 269 -6.60 -3.44 10.78
N ALA A 270 -7.80 -2.89 11.00
CA ALA A 270 -8.81 -3.46 11.90
C ALA A 270 -9.41 -4.76 11.35
N SER A 271 -9.54 -4.87 10.02
CA SER A 271 -10.11 -6.06 9.36
C SER A 271 -9.13 -7.23 9.22
N LEU A 272 -7.83 -6.97 9.35
CA LEU A 272 -6.78 -7.94 9.06
C LEU A 272 -6.72 -9.03 10.14
N LYS A 273 -6.91 -10.28 9.71
CA LYS A 273 -6.76 -11.46 10.57
C LYS A 273 -5.31 -11.98 10.47
N PRO A 274 -4.55 -12.07 11.58
CA PRO A 274 -3.16 -12.52 11.54
C PRO A 274 -2.97 -13.89 10.85
N GLU A 275 -3.97 -14.76 10.96
CA GLU A 275 -3.94 -16.15 10.50
C GLU A 275 -3.95 -16.28 8.96
N VAL A 276 -4.31 -15.21 8.23
CA VAL A 276 -4.38 -15.22 6.75
C VAL A 276 -3.25 -14.43 6.06
N VAL A 277 -2.32 -13.87 6.83
CA VAL A 277 -1.21 -13.06 6.28
C VAL A 277 -0.08 -13.95 5.81
N PHE A 278 0.53 -14.72 6.72
CA PHE A 278 1.60 -15.65 6.39
C PHE A 278 1.06 -17.04 6.13
N ARG A 279 1.56 -17.66 5.07
CA ARG A 279 1.17 -19.00 4.65
C ARG A 279 2.17 -20.04 5.14
N SER A 280 1.68 -21.26 5.33
CA SER A 280 2.50 -22.44 5.56
C SER A 280 1.97 -23.61 4.74
N PHE A 281 2.86 -24.45 4.21
CA PHE A 281 2.49 -25.67 3.51
C PHE A 281 3.58 -26.73 3.68
N GLN A 282 3.20 -27.90 4.19
CA GLN A 282 4.11 -29.06 4.35
C GLN A 282 5.49 -28.72 4.93
N GLY A 283 5.52 -27.95 6.03
CA GLY A 283 6.75 -27.57 6.72
C GLY A 283 7.53 -26.40 6.10
N GLU A 284 6.98 -25.72 5.10
CA GLU A 284 7.51 -24.47 4.54
C GLU A 284 6.60 -23.28 4.92
N PRO A 285 7.09 -22.24 5.61
CA PRO A 285 8.39 -22.21 6.29
C PRO A 285 8.38 -23.18 7.48
N ASN A 286 9.56 -23.49 8.03
CA ASN A 286 9.65 -24.32 9.22
C ASN A 286 8.89 -23.67 10.40
N CYS A 287 8.46 -24.49 11.38
CA CYS A 287 7.63 -24.04 12.50
C CYS A 287 8.25 -22.89 13.31
N HIS A 288 9.58 -22.88 13.49
CA HIS A 288 10.26 -21.80 14.23
C HIS A 288 10.18 -20.47 13.48
N THR A 289 10.49 -20.47 12.18
CA THR A 289 10.36 -19.29 11.32
C THR A 289 8.92 -18.80 11.26
N TYR A 290 7.94 -19.71 11.13
CA TYR A 290 6.52 -19.33 11.11
C TYR A 290 6.09 -18.63 12.40
N LYS A 291 6.47 -19.16 13.57
CA LYS A 291 6.17 -18.54 14.87
C LYS A 291 6.77 -17.15 15.03
N ILE A 292 7.97 -16.91 14.50
CA ILE A 292 8.59 -15.58 14.51
C ILE A 292 7.77 -14.60 13.64
N LEU A 293 7.38 -15.02 12.44
CA LEU A 293 6.55 -14.21 11.55
C LEU A 293 5.22 -13.85 12.22
N GLU A 294 4.55 -14.84 12.82
CA GLU A 294 3.28 -14.65 13.52
C GLU A 294 3.42 -13.71 14.73
N TYR A 295 4.47 -13.87 15.54
CA TYR A 295 4.72 -13.00 16.69
C TYR A 295 4.85 -11.52 16.29
N TYR A 296 5.72 -11.23 15.31
CA TYR A 296 5.92 -9.85 14.88
C TYR A 296 4.69 -9.28 14.16
N LEU A 297 3.99 -10.11 13.38
CA LEU A 297 2.73 -9.72 12.74
C LEU A 297 1.70 -9.22 13.75
N ARG A 298 1.40 -10.03 14.78
CA ARG A 298 0.39 -9.69 15.79
C ARG A 298 0.76 -8.39 16.51
N ARG A 299 2.01 -8.28 16.96
CA ARG A 299 2.55 -7.07 17.59
C ARG A 299 2.41 -5.85 16.67
N ASN A 300 2.81 -5.97 15.40
CA ASN A 300 2.79 -4.87 14.45
C ASN A 300 1.37 -4.42 14.11
N ILE A 301 0.41 -5.35 13.95
CA ILE A 301 -1.02 -5.01 13.74
C ILE A 301 -1.56 -4.23 14.94
N GLU A 302 -1.30 -4.69 16.16
CA GLU A 302 -1.76 -4.02 17.39
C GLU A 302 -1.21 -2.58 17.48
N ILE A 303 0.09 -2.41 17.24
CA ILE A 303 0.75 -1.09 17.20
C ILE A 303 0.14 -0.22 16.11
N ALA A 304 -0.05 -0.74 14.90
CA ALA A 304 -0.63 0.03 13.80
C ALA A 304 -2.06 0.46 14.07
N GLN A 305 -2.90 -0.40 14.66
CA GLN A 305 -4.27 -0.05 15.02
C GLN A 305 -4.28 1.12 16.02
N LEU A 306 -3.50 1.05 17.10
CA LEU A 306 -3.47 2.13 18.09
C LEU A 306 -2.85 3.43 17.51
N TYR A 307 -1.82 3.31 16.68
CA TYR A 307 -1.22 4.43 15.96
C TYR A 307 -2.20 5.12 15.00
N LEU A 308 -2.91 4.34 14.18
CA LEU A 308 -3.88 4.84 13.21
C LEU A 308 -5.09 5.46 13.88
N LYS A 309 -5.60 4.87 14.97
CA LYS A 309 -6.67 5.48 15.79
C LYS A 309 -6.25 6.84 16.34
N SER A 310 -5.02 6.94 16.86
CA SER A 310 -4.46 8.21 17.35
C SER A 310 -4.41 9.29 16.25
N LYS A 311 -3.96 8.90 15.06
CA LYS A 311 -3.98 9.80 13.89
C LYS A 311 -5.38 10.14 13.40
N LEU A 312 -6.30 9.18 13.42
CA LEU A 312 -7.67 9.36 12.96
C LEU A 312 -8.44 10.34 13.85
N VAL A 313 -8.32 10.23 15.17
CA VAL A 313 -8.86 11.19 16.13
C VAL A 313 -8.29 12.59 15.90
N THR A 314 -6.98 12.66 15.64
CA THR A 314 -6.31 13.94 15.37
C THR A 314 -6.87 14.62 14.14
N ILE A 315 -6.96 13.91 13.01
CA ILE A 315 -7.48 14.52 11.78
C ILE A 315 -8.98 14.78 11.87
N ALA A 316 -9.75 13.98 12.60
CA ALA A 316 -11.17 14.24 12.86
C ALA A 316 -11.37 15.58 13.57
N LEU A 317 -10.55 15.87 14.59
CA LEU A 317 -10.64 17.13 15.33
C LEU A 317 -10.27 18.32 14.43
N ILE A 318 -9.22 18.18 13.63
CA ILE A 318 -8.84 19.21 12.65
C ILE A 318 -9.93 19.42 11.59
N GLU A 319 -10.59 18.35 11.12
CA GLU A 319 -11.70 18.45 10.17
C GLU A 319 -12.91 19.14 10.78
N ALA A 320 -13.31 18.76 12.00
CA ALA A 320 -14.42 19.41 12.70
C ALA A 320 -14.16 20.92 12.92
N ILE A 321 -12.94 21.31 13.30
CA ILE A 321 -12.57 22.73 13.43
C ILE A 321 -12.55 23.42 12.05
N SER A 322 -12.12 22.71 11.00
CA SER A 322 -12.02 23.28 9.65
C SER A 322 -13.35 23.76 9.09
N PHE A 323 -14.48 23.15 9.49
CA PHE A 323 -15.81 23.56 9.06
C PHE A 323 -16.18 24.99 9.46
N ALA A 324 -15.56 25.55 10.51
CA ALA A 324 -15.73 26.96 10.87
C ALA A 324 -15.07 27.92 9.86
N ILE A 325 -14.13 27.43 9.05
CA ILE A 325 -13.40 28.18 8.01
C ILE A 325 -13.99 27.89 6.63
N GLY A 326 -14.30 26.62 6.35
CA GLY A 326 -14.88 26.16 5.09
C GLY A 326 -15.03 24.64 5.07
N LEU A 327 -15.90 24.14 4.20
CA LEU A 327 -16.26 22.71 4.16
C LEU A 327 -15.13 21.80 3.64
N ASP A 328 -14.26 22.30 2.76
CA ASP A 328 -13.22 21.50 2.12
C ASP A 328 -11.95 22.34 1.89
N ILE A 329 -11.18 22.55 2.96
CA ILE A 329 -9.98 23.38 2.93
C ILE A 329 -8.70 22.52 2.78
N PRO A 330 -7.68 23.01 2.06
CA PRO A 330 -6.37 22.37 2.00
C PRO A 330 -5.78 22.11 3.40
N LEU A 331 -5.24 20.90 3.64
CA LEU A 331 -4.68 20.52 4.96
C LEU A 331 -3.57 21.48 5.41
N VAL A 332 -2.81 22.00 4.45
CA VAL A 332 -1.72 22.97 4.66
C VAL A 332 -2.19 24.26 5.34
N ILE A 333 -3.46 24.66 5.14
CA ILE A 333 -4.04 25.83 5.82
C ILE A 333 -4.11 25.55 7.33
N MET A 334 -4.47 24.33 7.73
CA MET A 334 -4.62 23.96 9.14
C MET A 334 -3.30 23.62 9.81
N MET A 335 -2.41 22.87 9.13
CA MET A 335 -1.21 22.32 9.76
C MET A 335 0.08 23.10 9.45
N GLY A 336 0.10 23.86 8.36
CA GLY A 336 1.32 24.45 7.79
C GLY A 336 1.98 23.57 6.73
N GLU A 337 2.95 24.13 6.01
CA GLU A 337 3.64 23.45 4.91
C GLU A 337 4.69 22.44 5.38
N VAL A 338 4.82 21.35 4.61
CA VAL A 338 6.00 20.48 4.65
C VAL A 338 7.20 21.32 4.20
N PRO A 339 8.37 21.32 4.88
CA PRO A 339 9.39 22.32 4.62
C PRO A 339 9.96 22.06 3.21
N LEU A 340 9.93 23.06 2.36
CA LEU A 340 10.63 23.03 1.08
C LEU A 340 12.08 23.47 1.31
N ARG A 341 13.03 22.94 0.51
CA ARG A 341 14.44 23.31 0.63
C ARG A 341 14.60 24.83 0.56
N GLY A 342 15.10 25.44 1.64
CA GLY A 342 15.36 26.87 1.73
C GLY A 342 14.21 27.72 2.31
N PHE A 343 13.05 27.13 2.59
CA PHE A 343 11.90 27.83 3.16
C PHE A 343 11.41 27.14 4.44
N THR A 344 11.36 27.90 5.54
CA THR A 344 10.82 27.43 6.82
C THR A 344 9.52 28.18 7.08
N PHE A 345 8.41 27.47 7.01
CA PHE A 345 7.09 28.03 7.35
C PHE A 345 6.72 27.69 8.79
N MET A 346 6.04 28.62 9.46
CA MET A 346 5.45 28.34 10.77
C MET A 346 4.37 27.28 10.64
N ARG A 347 4.31 26.38 11.61
CA ARG A 347 3.40 25.24 11.66
C ARG A 347 2.61 25.26 12.94
N LEU A 348 1.49 24.55 12.92
CA LEU A 348 0.63 24.42 14.09
C LEU A 348 1.38 23.87 15.30
N GLU A 349 2.29 22.90 15.08
CA GLU A 349 3.07 22.28 16.16
C GLU A 349 3.94 23.25 16.98
N HIS A 350 4.35 24.39 16.40
CA HIS A 350 5.15 25.39 17.12
C HIS A 350 4.35 26.21 18.12
N PHE A 351 3.02 26.19 18.02
CA PHE A 351 2.12 26.95 18.89
C PHE A 351 1.40 26.07 19.91
N LEU A 352 1.62 24.76 19.90
CA LEU A 352 1.03 23.85 20.88
C LEU A 352 1.70 24.06 22.26
N PRO A 353 0.93 24.13 23.34
CA PRO A 353 1.48 24.30 24.68
C PRO A 353 2.12 22.99 25.19
N GLU A 354 2.98 23.12 26.20
CA GLU A 354 3.41 21.97 26.97
C GLU A 354 2.24 21.35 27.75
N VAL A 355 2.19 20.03 27.83
CA VAL A 355 1.15 19.31 28.57
C VAL A 355 1.59 19.16 30.01
N ILE A 356 0.83 19.76 30.92
CA ILE A 356 1.01 19.61 32.37
C ILE A 356 0.58 18.19 32.76
N ASN A 357 1.44 17.45 33.47
CA ASN A 357 1.24 16.04 33.85
C ASN A 357 0.92 15.14 32.63
N PRO A 358 1.87 14.99 31.69
CA PRO A 358 1.63 14.19 30.49
C PRO A 358 1.34 12.73 30.86
N TYR A 359 0.39 12.12 30.16
CA TYR A 359 0.11 10.70 30.27
C TYR A 359 1.40 9.87 30.09
N GLU A 360 1.60 8.87 30.96
CA GLU A 360 2.70 7.91 30.82
C GLU A 360 2.19 6.60 30.21
N PRO A 361 2.82 6.11 29.11
CA PRO A 361 2.48 4.82 28.53
C PRO A 361 2.59 3.64 29.51
N GLN A 362 1.51 2.88 29.65
CA GLN A 362 1.37 1.78 30.61
C GLN A 362 1.82 0.44 30.00
N THR A 363 1.58 0.22 28.71
CA THR A 363 1.93 -1.04 28.02
C THR A 363 3.15 -0.90 27.10
N LEU A 364 3.72 -2.03 26.66
CA LEU A 364 4.79 -2.03 25.64
C LEU A 364 4.28 -1.47 24.30
N THR A 365 3.07 -1.83 23.89
CA THR A 365 2.41 -1.32 22.67
C THR A 365 2.29 0.20 22.73
N GLU A 366 1.81 0.74 23.84
CA GLU A 366 1.66 2.20 24.03
C GLU A 366 3.02 2.91 24.01
N LYS A 367 4.05 2.34 24.65
CA LYS A 367 5.42 2.89 24.60
C LYS A 367 5.94 2.97 23.18
N GLU A 368 5.70 1.95 22.37
CA GLU A 368 6.09 1.93 20.97
C GLU A 368 5.32 2.94 20.13
N VAL A 369 3.98 2.98 20.25
CA VAL A 369 3.15 3.96 19.53
C VAL A 369 3.54 5.38 19.91
N TRP A 370 3.74 5.65 21.20
CA TRP A 370 4.20 6.95 21.69
C TRP A 370 5.51 7.39 21.04
N ASN A 371 6.51 6.49 20.99
CA ASN A 371 7.78 6.76 20.36
C ASN A 371 7.62 7.02 18.85
N ILE A 372 6.76 6.27 18.16
CA ILE A 372 6.52 6.47 16.73
C ILE A 372 5.78 7.79 16.46
N LEU A 373 4.81 8.17 17.28
CA LEU A 373 4.13 9.48 17.17
C LEU A 373 5.12 10.63 17.38
N LYS A 374 5.99 10.52 18.39
CA LYS A 374 6.94 11.57 18.78
C LYS A 374 8.12 11.71 17.82
N PHE A 375 8.78 10.60 17.49
CA PHE A 375 10.03 10.60 16.71
C PHE A 375 9.84 10.27 15.24
N GLY A 376 8.68 9.71 14.89
CA GLY A 376 8.27 9.41 13.52
C GLY A 376 8.48 7.97 13.09
N ARG A 377 7.84 7.64 11.96
CA ARG A 377 8.07 6.39 11.22
C ARG A 377 9.48 6.39 10.60
N ALA A 378 9.96 5.23 10.17
CA ALA A 378 11.16 5.18 9.35
C ALA A 378 10.96 5.94 8.03
N LYS A 379 12.05 6.36 7.39
CA LYS A 379 11.98 7.07 6.10
C LYS A 379 11.31 6.18 5.04
N SER A 380 10.30 6.73 4.37
CA SER A 380 9.53 6.13 3.29
C SER A 380 9.81 6.82 1.94
N ASN A 381 9.31 6.25 0.85
CA ASN A 381 9.39 6.87 -0.49
C ASN A 381 8.40 8.03 -0.65
N TYR A 382 7.30 8.01 0.11
CA TYR A 382 6.35 9.11 0.20
C TYR A 382 6.88 10.25 1.09
N SER A 383 6.69 11.49 0.65
CA SER A 383 7.13 12.69 1.35
C SER A 383 5.99 13.28 2.18
N ASP A 384 5.88 12.87 3.45
CA ASP A 384 5.00 13.47 4.45
C ASP A 384 5.71 13.75 5.78
N LEU A 385 4.97 14.27 6.75
CA LEU A 385 5.46 14.39 8.12
C LEU A 385 5.53 13.00 8.77
N GLN A 386 6.76 12.53 8.97
CA GLN A 386 7.02 11.22 9.57
C GLN A 386 6.55 11.14 11.03
N HIS A 387 6.76 12.20 11.80
CA HIS A 387 6.26 12.35 13.17
C HIS A 387 4.86 12.99 13.17
N SER A 388 4.18 12.95 14.31
CA SER A 388 2.77 13.33 14.44
C SER A 388 2.59 14.21 15.68
N PRO A 389 2.99 15.48 15.62
CA PRO A 389 3.12 16.33 16.80
C PRO A 389 1.77 16.61 17.47
N ILE A 390 0.72 16.86 16.68
CA ILE A 390 -0.64 17.08 17.20
C ILE A 390 -1.18 15.79 17.84
N ALA A 391 -1.00 14.64 17.20
CA ALA A 391 -1.40 13.36 17.77
C ALA A 391 -0.64 13.04 19.08
N THR A 392 0.65 13.38 19.13
CA THR A 392 1.47 13.26 20.35
C THR A 392 0.93 14.15 21.46
N PHE A 393 0.52 15.39 21.13
CA PHE A 393 -0.09 16.32 22.08
C PHE A 393 -1.43 15.81 22.62
N ILE A 394 -2.29 15.29 21.76
CA ILE A 394 -3.59 14.70 22.16
C ILE A 394 -3.35 13.51 23.10
N VAL A 395 -2.52 12.54 22.70
CA VAL A 395 -2.22 11.36 23.52
C VAL A 395 -1.60 11.75 24.87
N LYS A 396 -0.68 12.74 24.90
CA LYS A 396 -0.15 13.29 26.15
C LYS A 396 -1.23 13.84 27.06
N SER A 397 -2.28 14.45 26.49
CA SER A 397 -3.30 15.18 27.23
C SER A 397 -4.42 14.28 27.76
N ILE A 398 -4.82 13.24 27.02
CA ILE A 398 -5.97 12.40 27.38
C ILE A 398 -5.65 10.91 27.53
N GLY A 399 -4.46 10.46 27.12
CA GLY A 399 -4.06 9.05 27.15
C GLY A 399 -4.69 8.19 26.05
N PHE A 400 -4.19 6.95 25.92
CA PHE A 400 -4.61 6.04 24.84
C PHE A 400 -6.03 5.52 24.99
N ASP A 401 -6.50 5.25 26.22
CA ASP A 401 -7.87 4.79 26.47
C ASP A 401 -8.91 5.82 26.02
N ALA A 402 -8.68 7.10 26.31
CA ALA A 402 -9.56 8.18 25.86
C ALA A 402 -9.50 8.35 24.35
N VAL A 403 -8.31 8.24 23.73
CA VAL A 403 -8.17 8.25 22.26
C VAL A 403 -8.97 7.13 21.61
N GLN A 404 -8.98 5.93 22.18
CA GLN A 404 -9.78 4.82 21.64
C GLN A 404 -11.28 5.13 21.69
N LYS A 405 -11.78 5.65 22.81
CA LYS A 405 -13.18 6.09 22.93
C LYS A 405 -13.51 7.20 21.92
N GLN A 406 -12.61 8.17 21.79
CA GLN A 406 -12.77 9.30 20.87
C GLN A 406 -12.76 8.85 19.41
N CYS A 407 -12.06 7.76 19.07
CA CYS A 407 -12.05 7.21 17.73
C CYS A 407 -13.45 6.71 17.32
N GLU A 408 -14.20 6.13 18.25
CA GLU A 408 -15.57 5.69 17.98
C GLU A 408 -16.51 6.89 17.77
N LEU A 409 -16.33 7.97 18.54
CA LEU A 409 -17.05 9.23 18.30
C LEU A 409 -16.64 9.87 16.96
N ALA A 410 -15.37 9.81 16.58
CA ALA A 410 -14.90 10.30 15.29
C ALA A 410 -15.59 9.55 14.14
N LYS A 411 -15.78 8.23 14.27
CA LYS A 411 -16.54 7.43 13.31
C LYS A 411 -18.01 7.86 13.24
N GLN A 412 -18.64 8.19 14.37
CA GLN A 412 -20.01 8.74 14.37
C GLN A 412 -20.08 10.12 13.69
N PHE A 413 -19.08 10.97 13.92
CA PHE A 413 -18.95 12.26 13.26
C PHE A 413 -18.84 12.10 11.74
N PHE A 414 -18.02 11.17 11.25
CA PHE A 414 -17.89 10.92 9.81
C PHE A 414 -19.16 10.39 9.16
N LEU A 415 -20.02 9.71 9.93
CA LEU A 415 -21.33 9.24 9.48
C LEU A 415 -22.41 10.33 9.53
N GLY A 416 -22.11 11.51 10.10
CA GLY A 416 -23.07 12.60 10.30
C GLY A 416 -24.05 12.36 11.45
N ASN A 417 -23.76 11.41 12.34
CA ASN A 417 -24.62 11.09 13.49
C ASN A 417 -24.43 12.06 14.66
N ILE A 418 -23.31 12.78 14.70
CA ILE A 418 -23.04 13.89 15.61
C ILE A 418 -22.47 15.07 14.83
N SER A 419 -22.76 16.29 15.28
CA SER A 419 -22.26 17.51 14.65
C SER A 419 -20.77 17.76 14.93
N SER A 420 -20.16 18.71 14.21
CA SER A 420 -18.80 19.19 14.49
C SER A 420 -18.67 19.73 15.92
N GLU A 421 -19.66 20.49 16.40
CA GLU A 421 -19.69 21.08 17.74
C GLU A 421 -19.80 19.99 18.80
N GLU A 422 -20.70 19.02 18.61
CA GLU A 422 -20.85 17.88 19.52
C GLU A 422 -19.56 17.06 19.62
N PHE A 423 -18.90 16.81 18.47
CA PHE A 423 -17.62 16.11 18.46
C PHE A 423 -16.52 16.91 19.15
N ILE A 424 -16.40 18.21 18.89
CA ILE A 424 -15.43 19.10 19.56
C ILE A 424 -15.67 19.10 21.08
N CYS A 425 -16.91 19.27 21.54
CA CYS A 425 -17.26 19.32 22.96
C CYS A 425 -17.09 17.99 23.70
N SER A 426 -16.89 16.88 22.99
CA SER A 426 -16.72 15.56 23.61
C SER A 426 -15.30 15.29 24.16
N PHE A 427 -14.32 16.16 23.85
CA PHE A 427 -12.95 16.00 24.34
C PHE A 427 -12.78 16.57 25.76
N ASP A 428 -12.14 15.80 26.64
CA ASP A 428 -11.71 16.25 27.97
C ASP A 428 -10.43 17.13 27.92
N ASN A 429 -10.05 17.68 29.08
CA ASN A 429 -8.75 18.35 29.35
C ASN A 429 -8.45 19.59 28.50
N CYS A 430 -9.50 20.24 28.01
CA CYS A 430 -9.45 21.41 27.16
C CYS A 430 -8.53 21.23 25.92
N VAL A 431 -8.50 20.02 25.36
CA VAL A 431 -7.68 19.71 24.17
C VAL A 431 -8.10 20.54 22.97
N PRO A 432 -9.40 20.67 22.63
CA PRO A 432 -9.83 21.48 21.50
C PRO A 432 -9.46 22.95 21.68
N GLU A 433 -9.66 23.54 22.85
CA GLU A 433 -9.32 24.95 23.11
C GLU A 433 -7.84 25.21 22.85
N LYS A 434 -6.95 24.35 23.36
CA LYS A 434 -5.50 24.50 23.14
C LYS A 434 -5.10 24.37 21.66
N ILE A 435 -5.78 23.51 20.89
CA ILE A 435 -5.54 23.37 19.45
C ILE A 435 -6.10 24.57 18.69
N ILE A 436 -7.27 25.08 19.08
CA ILE A 436 -7.88 26.28 18.52
C ILE A 436 -6.99 27.51 18.78
N ASP A 437 -6.48 27.68 20.00
CA ASP A 437 -5.54 28.77 20.35
C ASP A 437 -4.27 28.70 19.49
N ALA A 438 -3.72 27.49 19.31
CA ALA A 438 -2.56 27.26 18.45
C ALA A 438 -2.86 27.58 16.96
N LEU A 439 -4.06 27.25 16.47
CA LEU A 439 -4.51 27.61 15.12
C LEU A 439 -4.68 29.13 14.95
N GLN A 440 -5.25 29.81 15.94
CA GLN A 440 -5.38 31.26 15.94
C GLN A 440 -4.01 31.95 15.90
N ALA A 441 -3.05 31.48 16.71
CA ALA A 441 -1.67 31.97 16.68
C ALA A 441 -0.98 31.73 15.32
N LEU A 442 -1.22 30.57 14.70
CA LEU A 442 -0.73 30.28 13.35
C LEU A 442 -1.31 31.28 12.33
N PHE A 443 -2.62 31.54 12.35
CA PHE A 443 -3.23 32.49 11.43
C PHE A 443 -2.79 33.93 11.67
N GLU A 444 -2.61 34.35 12.93
CA GLU A 444 -2.07 35.68 13.23
C GLU A 444 -0.64 35.82 12.70
N SER A 445 0.20 34.78 12.81
CA SER A 445 1.55 34.80 12.24
C SER A 445 1.54 35.01 10.71
N ARG A 446 0.59 34.40 10.01
CA ARG A 446 0.40 34.56 8.56
C ARG A 446 -0.11 35.96 8.21
N LYS A 447 -1.06 36.49 8.99
CA LYS A 447 -1.57 37.85 8.85
C LYS A 447 -0.46 38.89 9.03
N ILE A 448 0.42 38.72 10.01
CA ILE A 448 1.60 39.56 10.21
C ILE A 448 2.54 39.48 9.00
N ALA A 449 2.81 38.27 8.49
CA ALA A 449 3.67 38.08 7.32
C ALA A 449 3.13 38.77 6.06
N VAL A 450 1.82 38.68 5.80
CA VAL A 450 1.17 39.40 4.70
C VAL A 450 1.18 40.91 4.95
N SER A 451 0.97 41.35 6.19
CA SER A 451 0.99 42.78 6.54
C SER A 451 2.38 43.40 6.35
N HIS A 452 3.45 42.62 6.48
CA HIS A 452 4.80 43.09 6.13
C HIS A 452 4.92 43.49 4.66
N CYS A 453 4.11 42.91 3.76
CA CYS A 453 4.12 43.27 2.36
C CYS A 453 3.66 44.71 2.11
N TYR A 454 2.87 45.32 3.01
CA TYR A 454 2.50 46.73 2.92
C TYR A 454 3.73 47.65 2.88
N LYS A 455 4.84 47.26 3.53
CA LYS A 455 6.08 48.06 3.50
C LYS A 455 6.67 48.19 2.09
N PHE A 456 6.43 47.21 1.21
CA PHE A 456 6.89 47.27 -0.18
C PHE A 456 5.98 48.13 -1.07
N THR A 457 4.69 48.18 -0.79
CA THR A 457 3.75 49.02 -1.53
C THR A 457 3.85 50.49 -1.12
N SER A 458 4.09 50.78 0.16
CA SER A 458 4.21 52.15 0.67
C SER A 458 5.50 52.86 0.24
N ASN A 459 6.59 52.11 0.05
CA ASN A 459 7.87 52.68 -0.39
C ASN A 459 7.89 53.02 -1.90
N HIS A 460 7.01 52.42 -2.71
CA HIS A 460 6.87 52.78 -4.13
C HIS A 460 6.10 54.10 -4.35
N HIS A 461 5.28 54.55 -3.40
CA HIS A 461 4.63 55.87 -3.50
C HIS A 461 5.58 57.04 -3.17
N ASN A 462 6.60 56.83 -2.33
CA ASN A 462 7.56 57.89 -2.01
C ASN A 462 8.70 58.04 -3.03
N GLN A 463 8.92 57.07 -3.93
CA GLN A 463 9.92 57.21 -5.01
C GLN A 463 9.36 57.84 -6.29
N HIS A 464 8.03 57.88 -6.47
CA HIS A 464 7.41 58.61 -7.57
C HIS A 464 7.13 60.10 -7.28
N GLN A 465 7.29 60.56 -6.03
CA GLN A 465 7.17 61.98 -5.66
C GLN A 465 8.52 62.73 -5.61
N LEU A 466 9.63 62.11 -6.02
CA LEU A 466 10.95 62.74 -6.09
C LEU A 466 11.44 62.98 -7.54
N HIS A 467 10.57 62.81 -8.53
CA HIS A 467 10.88 63.08 -9.95
C HIS A 467 9.85 63.95 -10.68
N ASP A 468 8.99 64.68 -9.96
CA ASP A 468 8.21 65.80 -10.52
C ASP A 468 8.70 67.14 -9.97
#